data_AF-A0A921HUK4-F1
#
_entry.id   AF-A0A921HUK4-F1
#
_cell.length_a   1.000
_cell.length_b   1.000
_cell.length_c   1.000
_cell.angle_alpha   90.00
_cell.angle_beta   90.00
_cell.angle_gamma   90.00
#
_symmetry.space_group_name_H-M   'P 1'
#
loop_
_entity.id
_entity.type
_entity.pdbx_description
1 polymer ?
#
loop_
_entity_poly.entity_id
_entity_poly.type
_entity_poly.pdbx_seq_one_letter_code
_entity_poly.pdbx_strand_id
1 'polypeptide(L)'
;MVLKGIKFRIYPDSYQKELIEYNFGANRFVWNNMLDMMIKRHESNPDLKSLKAFDLNYILTTFKKEHTWLKKAESIRLELYFNNFQKRTHLVKES
;
A
#
# COMPACT_ATOMS: atom_id res chain seq x y z
N MET A 1 -27.72 -1.64 6.73
CA MET A 1 -26.88 -2.25 7.77
C MET A 1 -26.15 -1.14 8.51
N VAL A 2 -26.34 -0.99 9.82
CA VAL A 2 -25.70 0.08 10.60
C VAL A 2 -24.29 -0.38 11.00
N LEU A 3 -23.26 0.36 10.58
CA LEU A 3 -21.88 0.08 10.96
C LEU A 3 -21.66 0.50 12.43
N LYS A 4 -21.31 -0.46 13.30
CA LYS A 4 -20.94 -0.18 14.69
C LYS A 4 -19.41 -0.03 14.78
N GLY A 5 -18.95 1.13 15.23
CA GLY A 5 -17.53 1.38 15.49
C GLY A 5 -17.14 0.90 16.89
N ILE A 6 -15.95 0.30 17.01
CA ILE A 6 -15.32 -0.04 18.29
C ILE A 6 -14.25 1.01 18.60
N LYS A 7 -14.33 1.66 19.77
CA LYS A 7 -13.31 2.59 20.24
C LYS A 7 -12.33 1.84 21.14
N PHE A 8 -11.06 1.81 20.76
CA PHE A 8 -9.99 1.19 21.53
C PHE A 8 -8.86 2.19 21.82
N ARG A 9 -8.17 2.04 22.95
CA ARG A 9 -6.98 2.82 23.31
C ARG A 9 -5.81 1.86 23.50
N ILE A 10 -4.75 2.05 22.72
CA ILE A 10 -3.48 1.32 22.86
C ILE A 10 -2.50 2.13 23.72
N TYR A 11 -1.67 1.44 24.49
CA TYR A 11 -0.58 2.04 25.28
C TYR A 11 0.75 1.41 24.86
N PRO A 12 1.30 1.81 23.70
CA PRO A 12 2.52 1.22 23.20
C PRO A 12 3.74 1.63 24.03
N ASP A 13 4.70 0.71 24.17
CA ASP A 13 6.04 1.03 24.70
C ASP A 13 6.87 1.84 23.69
N SER A 14 8.09 2.24 24.07
CA SER A 14 8.96 3.05 23.21
C SER A 14 9.31 2.37 21.88
N TYR A 15 9.59 1.06 21.90
CA TYR A 15 9.91 0.29 20.72
C TYR A 15 8.70 0.13 19.79
N GLN A 16 7.52 -0.13 20.37
CA GLN A 16 6.27 -0.23 19.63
C GLN A 16 5.90 1.10 18.96
N LYS A 17 6.12 2.24 19.63
CA LYS A 17 5.90 3.56 19.02
C LYS A 17 6.80 3.76 17.80
N GLU A 18 8.10 3.47 17.93
CA GLU A 18 9.03 3.57 16.81
C GLU A 18 8.58 2.68 15.64
N LEU A 19 8.19 1.43 15.92
CA LEU A 19 7.73 0.50 14.89
C LEU A 19 6.43 0.96 14.23
N ILE A 20 5.50 1.53 14.99
CA ILE A 20 4.24 2.07 14.45
C ILE A 20 4.53 3.24 13.49
N GLU A 21 5.32 4.22 13.93
CA GLU A 21 5.71 5.37 13.11
C GLU A 21 6.46 4.92 11.85
N TYR A 22 7.39 3.98 12.00
CA TYR A 22 8.13 3.40 10.89
C TYR A 22 7.21 2.76 9.86
N ASN A 23 6.25 1.94 10.31
CA ASN A 23 5.31 1.27 9.42
C ASN A 23 4.38 2.28 8.73
N PHE A 24 3.92 3.32 9.42
CA PHE A 24 3.11 4.36 8.78
C PHE A 24 3.89 5.10 7.69
N GLY A 25 5.14 5.49 7.98
CA GLY A 25 6.04 6.12 7.01
C GLY A 25 6.30 5.24 5.79
N ALA A 26 6.67 3.98 6.02
CA ALA A 26 6.92 2.99 4.96
C ALA A 26 5.68 2.75 4.09
N ASN A 27 4.50 2.57 4.70
CA ASN A 27 3.25 2.36 3.97
C ASN A 27 2.89 3.59 3.11
N ARG A 28 2.99 4.80 3.67
CA ARG A 28 2.73 6.04 2.92
C ARG A 28 3.70 6.21 1.75
N PHE A 29 4.99 5.94 1.98
CA PHE A 29 6.01 6.02 0.94
C PHE A 29 5.69 5.09 -0.24
N VAL A 30 5.43 3.81 0.04
CA VAL A 30 5.11 2.83 -1.02
C VAL A 30 3.82 3.22 -1.74
N TRP A 31 2.76 3.57 -1.00
CA TRP A 31 1.50 3.97 -1.61
C TRP A 31 1.67 5.16 -2.58
N ASN A 32 2.33 6.22 -2.14
CA ASN A 32 2.49 7.43 -2.96
C ASN A 32 3.30 7.15 -4.22
N ASN A 33 4.40 6.40 -4.11
CA ASN A 33 5.21 6.05 -5.29
C ASN A 33 4.41 5.20 -6.28
N MET A 34 3.64 4.24 -5.80
CA MET A 34 2.86 3.38 -6.69
C MET A 34 1.69 4.10 -7.32
N LEU A 35 1.02 4.98 -6.58
CA LEU A 35 -0.02 5.84 -7.13
C LEU A 35 0.56 6.71 -8.26
N ASP A 36 1.71 7.34 -8.04
CA ASP A 36 2.42 8.13 -9.05
C ASP A 36 2.79 7.28 -10.30
N MET A 37 3.30 6.06 -10.10
CA MET A 37 3.56 5.13 -11.21
C MET A 37 2.28 4.79 -11.99
N MET A 38 1.15 4.56 -11.31
CA MET A 38 -0.12 4.26 -11.99
C MET A 38 -0.67 5.46 -12.75
N ILE A 39 -0.57 6.67 -12.19
CA ILE A 39 -0.98 7.92 -12.83
C ILE A 39 -0.17 8.10 -14.13
N LYS A 40 1.16 8.08 -14.03
CA LYS A 40 2.06 8.21 -15.20
C LYS A 40 1.80 7.15 -16.27
N ARG A 41 1.57 5.91 -15.84
CA ARG A 41 1.23 4.81 -16.77
C ARG A 41 -0.07 5.10 -17.51
N HIS A 42 -1.10 5.55 -16.81
CA HIS A 42 -2.40 5.88 -17.41
C HIS A 42 -2.31 7.09 -18.35
N GLU A 43 -1.61 8.15 -17.95
CA GLU A 43 -1.35 9.33 -18.79
C GLU A 43 -0.58 8.96 -20.07
N SER A 44 0.38 8.03 -19.98
CA SER A 44 1.15 7.59 -21.14
C SER A 44 0.35 6.73 -22.12
N ASN A 45 -0.55 5.87 -21.61
CA ASN A 45 -1.31 4.89 -22.39
C ASN A 45 -2.64 4.59 -21.68
N PRO A 46 -3.72 5.33 -22.00
CA PRO A 46 -5.01 5.18 -21.33
C PRO A 46 -5.64 3.79 -21.50
N ASP A 47 -5.41 3.14 -22.65
CA ASP A 47 -5.97 1.83 -23.00
C ASP A 47 -5.24 0.64 -22.34
N LEU A 48 -4.14 0.91 -21.63
CA LEU A 48 -3.32 -0.13 -21.04
C LEU A 48 -4.05 -0.79 -19.86
N LYS A 49 -4.28 -2.10 -19.94
CA LYS A 49 -4.95 -2.88 -18.89
C LYS A 49 -4.35 -2.62 -17.51
N SER A 50 -5.18 -2.52 -16.49
CA SER A 50 -4.71 -2.34 -15.10
C SER A 50 -3.82 -3.51 -14.67
N LEU A 51 -2.86 -3.23 -13.79
CA LEU A 51 -1.98 -4.27 -13.25
C LEU A 51 -2.76 -5.27 -12.40
N LYS A 52 -2.37 -6.55 -12.48
CA LYS A 52 -2.90 -7.59 -11.61
C LYS A 52 -2.18 -7.59 -10.27
N ALA A 53 -2.76 -8.25 -9.27
CA ALA A 53 -2.15 -8.45 -7.95
C ALA A 53 -0.71 -8.97 -8.03
N PHE A 54 -0.47 -9.92 -8.95
CA PHE A 54 0.84 -10.53 -9.14
C PHE A 54 1.88 -9.50 -9.61
N ASP A 55 1.52 -8.65 -10.58
CA ASP A 55 2.41 -7.60 -11.10
C ASP A 55 2.77 -6.59 -10.01
N LEU A 56 1.79 -6.24 -9.18
CA LEU A 56 1.98 -5.33 -8.06
C LEU A 56 2.89 -5.94 -6.97
N ASN A 57 2.76 -7.24 -6.67
CA ASN A 57 3.65 -7.94 -5.75
C ASN A 57 5.09 -8.01 -6.27
N TYR A 58 5.27 -8.13 -7.58
CA TYR A 58 6.60 -8.07 -8.19
C TYR A 58 7.22 -6.67 -8.01
N ILE A 59 6.47 -5.60 -8.28
CA ILE A 59 6.91 -4.22 -8.04
C ILE A 59 7.30 -4.01 -6.58
N LEU A 60 6.51 -4.52 -5.63
CA LEU A 60 6.84 -4.46 -4.21
C LEU A 60 8.17 -5.15 -3.89
N THR A 61 8.39 -6.33 -4.48
CA THR A 61 9.62 -7.10 -4.26
C THR A 61 10.83 -6.33 -4.76
N THR A 62 10.71 -5.68 -5.91
CA THR A 62 11.75 -4.78 -6.45
C THR A 62 11.98 -3.57 -5.54
N PHE A 63 10.91 -2.92 -5.09
CA PHE A 63 10.98 -1.80 -4.14
C PHE A 63 11.71 -2.17 -2.85
N LYS A 64 11.45 -3.37 -2.29
CA LYS A 64 12.15 -3.86 -1.09
C LYS A 64 13.63 -4.18 -1.34
N LYS A 65 14.04 -4.43 -2.59
CA LYS A 65 15.44 -4.61 -2.98
C LYS A 65 16.15 -3.26 -3.10
N GLU A 66 15.52 -2.29 -3.76
CA GLU A 66 16.06 -0.94 -3.96
C GLU A 66 16.14 -0.14 -2.65
N HIS A 67 15.11 -0.26 -1.82
CA HIS A 67 15.01 0.41 -0.54
C HIS A 67 15.15 -0.59 0.59
N THR A 68 16.41 -0.92 0.93
CA THR A 68 16.74 -1.92 1.95
C THR A 68 16.13 -1.63 3.32
N TRP A 69 15.90 -0.34 3.65
CA TRP A 69 15.19 0.05 4.86
C TRP A 69 13.77 -0.52 4.91
N LEU A 70 13.03 -0.58 3.80
CA LEU A 70 11.66 -1.13 3.76
C LEU A 70 11.56 -2.59 4.25
N LYS A 71 12.67 -3.33 4.31
CA LYS A 71 12.70 -4.69 4.88
C LYS A 71 12.35 -4.74 6.38
N LYS A 72 12.59 -3.65 7.12
CA LYS A 72 12.23 -3.53 8.55
C LYS A 72 10.71 -3.34 8.75
N ALA A 73 9.96 -2.96 7.70
CA ALA A 73 8.52 -2.77 7.78
C ALA A 73 7.81 -4.13 7.71
N GLU A 74 6.67 -4.25 8.40
CA GLU A 74 5.92 -5.50 8.41
C GLU A 74 5.39 -5.86 7.01
N SER A 75 5.88 -6.96 6.46
CA SER A 75 5.56 -7.38 5.09
C SER A 75 4.06 -7.66 4.86
N ILE A 76 3.36 -8.17 5.90
CA ILE A 76 1.93 -8.48 5.87
C ILE A 76 1.08 -7.22 5.65
N ARG A 77 1.49 -6.10 6.26
CA ARG A 77 0.75 -4.83 6.16
C ARG A 77 0.82 -4.31 4.73
N LEU A 78 2.00 -4.32 4.11
CA LEU A 78 2.17 -3.84 2.74
C LEU A 78 1.29 -4.63 1.76
N GLU A 79 1.36 -5.97 1.76
CA GLU A 79 0.55 -6.82 0.87
C GLU A 79 -0.97 -6.58 1.01
N LEU A 80 -1.45 -6.30 2.22
CA LEU A 80 -2.85 -5.95 2.44
C LEU A 80 -3.23 -4.60 1.80
N TYR A 81 -2.34 -3.61 1.84
CA TYR A 81 -2.53 -2.32 1.15
C TYR A 81 -2.59 -2.50 -0.37
N PHE A 82 -1.77 -3.41 -0.93
CA PHE A 82 -1.81 -3.75 -2.36
C PHE A 82 -3.14 -4.32 -2.81
N ASN A 83 -3.66 -5.29 -2.06
CA ASN A 83 -4.96 -5.87 -2.33
C ASN A 83 -6.08 -4.82 -2.24
N ASN A 84 -5.97 -3.87 -1.29
CA ASN A 84 -6.92 -2.77 -1.17
C ASN A 84 -6.80 -1.73 -2.29
N PHE A 85 -5.58 -1.43 -2.76
CA PHE A 85 -5.36 -0.55 -3.91
C PHE A 85 -6.04 -1.11 -5.16
N GLN A 86 -5.82 -2.41 -5.44
CA GLN A 86 -6.41 -3.06 -6.60
C GLN A 86 -7.95 -3.03 -6.55
N LYS A 87 -8.55 -3.36 -5.39
CA LYS A 87 -10.01 -3.28 -5.20
C LYS A 87 -10.54 -1.87 -5.50
N ARG A 88 -9.86 -0.81 -5.05
CA ARG A 88 -10.28 0.57 -5.33
C ARG A 88 -10.15 0.94 -6.80
N THR A 89 -9.11 0.49 -7.49
CA THR A 89 -8.94 0.79 -8.93
C THR A 89 -9.98 0.11 -9.82
N HIS A 90 -10.53 -1.03 -9.39
CA HIS A 90 -11.63 -1.68 -10.11
C HIS A 90 -12.96 -0.96 -9.86
N LEU A 91 -13.22 -0.49 -8.63
CA LEU A 91 -14.43 0.27 -8.29
C LEU A 91 -14.56 1.60 -9.04
N VAL A 92 -13.44 2.23 -9.41
CA VAL A 92 -13.42 3.49 -10.19
C VAL A 92 -13.71 3.25 -11.69
N LYS A 93 -13.59 2.00 -12.19
CA LYS A 93 -13.93 1.67 -13.57
C LYS A 93 -15.41 1.30 -13.77
N GLU A 94 -16.16 1.12 -12.68
CA GLU A 94 -17.59 0.74 -12.70
C GLU A 94 -18.54 1.91 -12.36
N SER A 95 -18.01 3.13 -12.20
CA SER A 95 -18.75 4.37 -11.92
C SER A 95 -18.56 5.39 -13.03
#